data_AF-A0A841EJE2-F1
#
_entry.id   AF-A0A841EJE2-F1
#
_cell.length_a   1.000
_cell.length_b   1.000
_cell.length_c   1.000
_cell.angle_alpha   90.00
_cell.angle_beta   90.00
_cell.angle_gamma   90.00
#
_symmetry.space_group_name_H-M   'P 1'
#
loop_
_entity.id
_entity.type
_entity.pdbx_description
1 polymer ?
#
loop_
_entity_poly.entity_id
_entity_poly.type
_entity_poly.pdbx_seq_one_letter_code
_entity_poly.pdbx_strand_id
1 'polypeptide(L)' 'MEKIKLIIESTKEGVLWGRVNYEDNLLIESAESLEQLQVKIKNLLTNFHNLELSSIDFDVSFNA' A
#
# COMPACT_ATOMS: atom_id res chain seq x y z
N MET A 1 3.37 9.10 14.95
CA MET A 1 3.80 8.60 13.63
C MET A 1 2.76 9.01 12.63
N GLU A 2 3.18 9.55 11.50
CA GLU A 2 2.28 9.88 10.40
C GLU A 2 1.98 8.60 9.62
N LYS A 3 0.71 8.36 9.30
CA LYS A 3 0.29 7.15 8.60
C LYS A 3 0.35 7.38 7.09
N ILE A 4 0.84 6.38 6.36
CA ILE A 4 0.86 6.41 4.90
C ILE A 4 -0.52 6.02 4.38
N LYS A 5 -1.11 6.87 3.53
CA LYS A 5 -2.43 6.58 2.98
C LYS A 5 -2.36 5.48 1.92
N LEU A 6 -2.97 4.34 2.20
CA LEU A 6 -3.16 3.24 1.25
C LEU A 6 -4.58 3.30 0.70
N ILE A 7 -4.72 3.57 -0.59
CA ILE A 7 -6.01 3.64 -1.27
C ILE A 7 -6.25 2.31 -1.98
N ILE A 8 -7.33 1.63 -1.63
CA ILE A 8 -7.77 0.38 -2.24
C ILE A 8 -8.74 0.68 -3.37
N GLU A 9 -8.44 0.18 -4.56
CA GLU A 9 -9.25 0.24 -5.77
C GLU A 9 -9.87 -1.14 -6.07
N SER A 10 -11.00 -1.12 -6.80
CA SER A 10 -12.03 -2.18 -6.82
C SER A 10 -11.55 -3.63 -6.89
N THR A 11 -12.34 -4.52 -6.29
CA THR A 11 -12.27 -5.97 -6.46
C THR A 11 -13.07 -6.43 -7.68
N LYS A 12 -12.52 -6.28 -8.88
CA LYS A 12 -12.94 -7.19 -9.97
C LYS A 12 -12.20 -8.50 -9.76
N GLU A 13 -12.96 -9.60 -9.67
CA GLU A 13 -12.42 -10.97 -9.65
C GLU A 13 -11.67 -11.37 -8.37
N GLY A 14 -11.95 -10.71 -7.23
CA GLY A 14 -11.37 -11.09 -5.93
C GLY A 14 -9.93 -10.61 -5.69
N VAL A 15 -9.38 -9.81 -6.62
CA VAL A 15 -8.07 -9.17 -6.46
C VAL A 15 -8.25 -7.73 -5.99
N LEU A 16 -7.53 -7.35 -4.94
CA LEU A 16 -7.43 -5.98 -4.45
C LEU A 16 -6.28 -5.27 -5.16
N TRP A 17 -6.54 -4.07 -5.66
CA TRP A 17 -5.49 -3.16 -6.12
C TRP A 17 -5.29 -2.07 -5.08
N GLY A 18 -4.04 -1.80 -4.72
CA GLY A 18 -3.67 -0.78 -3.75
C GLY A 18 -2.71 0.22 -4.34
N ARG A 19 -2.89 1.50 -3.99
CA ARG A 19 -1.93 2.55 -4.33
C ARG A 19 -1.53 3.38 -3.13
N VAL A 20 -0.25 3.76 -3.11
CA VAL A 20 0.35 4.69 -2.15
C VAL A 20 1.05 5.79 -2.94
N ASN A 21 0.80 7.04 -2.54
CA ASN A 21 1.64 8.16 -2.94
C ASN A 21 2.63 8.44 -1.81
N TYR A 22 3.93 8.39 -2.10
CA TYR A 22 4.99 8.66 -1.15
C TYR A 22 6.14 9.39 -1.84
N GLU A 23 6.56 10.55 -1.34
CA GLU A 23 7.64 11.37 -1.93
C GLU A 23 7.52 11.53 -3.46
N ASP A 24 6.35 11.97 -3.93
CA ASP A 24 6.01 12.13 -5.35
C ASP A 24 6.04 10.85 -6.22
N ASN A 25 6.27 9.68 -5.61
CA ASN A 25 6.20 8.39 -6.26
C ASN A 25 4.84 7.72 -6.03
N LEU A 26 4.28 7.17 -7.10
CA LEU A 26 3.07 6.36 -7.07
C LEU A 26 3.46 4.88 -7.06
N LEU A 27 3.28 4.23 -5.92
CA LEU A 27 3.49 2.79 -5.75
C LEU A 27 2.13 2.09 -5.91
N ILE A 28 2.09 1.05 -6.74
CA ILE A 28 0.88 0.27 -7.02
C ILE A 28 1.19 -1.20 -6.88
N GLU A 29 0.34 -1.93 -6.17
CA GLU A 29 0.41 -3.39 -6.05
C GLU A 29 -0.98 -4.02 -6.08
N SER A 30 -1.01 -5.34 -6.27
CA SER A 30 -2.24 -6.12 -6.13
C SER A 30 -2.03 -7.40 -5.32
N ALA A 31 -3.08 -7.82 -4.63
CA ALA A 31 -3.08 -9.08 -3.88
C ALA A 31 -4.50 -9.61 -3.65
N GLU A 32 -4.60 -10.85 -3.18
CA GLU A 32 -5.89 -11.50 -2.88
C GLU A 32 -6.47 -11.07 -1.53
N SER A 33 -5.66 -10.43 -0.67
CA SER A 33 -6.11 -9.92 0.62
C SER A 33 -5.43 -8.60 1.00
N LEU A 34 -6.07 -7.84 1.89
CA LEU A 34 -5.54 -6.57 2.38
C LEU A 34 -4.18 -6.76 3.08
N GLU A 35 -4.03 -7.82 3.86
CA GLU A 35 -2.79 -8.14 4.55
C GLU A 35 -1.64 -8.41 3.57
N GLN A 36 -1.88 -9.24 2.55
CA GLN A 36 -0.88 -9.50 1.50
C GLN A 36 -0.51 -8.22 0.74
N LEU A 37 -1.49 -7.38 0.44
CA LEU A 37 -1.29 -6.11 -0.25
C LEU A 37 -0.44 -5.16 0.60
N GLN A 38 -0.71 -5.06 1.90
CA GLN A 38 0.07 -4.24 2.83
C GLN A 38 1.52 -4.73 2.93
N VAL A 39 1.75 -6.05 2.96
CA VAL A 39 3.11 -6.61 2.94
C VAL A 39 3.85 -6.25 1.65
N LYS A 40 3.20 -6.40 0.48
CA LYS A 40 3.81 -6.03 -0.81
C LYS A 40 4.15 -4.54 -0.90
N ILE A 41 3.23 -3.67 -0.52
CA ILE A 41 3.47 -2.21 -0.50
C ILE A 41 4.56 -1.84 0.51
N LYS A 42 4.61 -2.48 1.70
CA LYS A 42 5.70 -2.29 2.66
C LYS A 42 7.05 -2.65 2.06
N ASN A 43 7.13 -3.78 1.36
CA ASN A 43 8.36 -4.18 0.68
C ASN A 43 8.76 -3.17 -0.40
N LEU A 44 7.81 -2.63 -1.18
CA LEU A 44 8.11 -1.56 -2.14
C LEU A 44 8.66 -0.31 -1.44
N LEU A 45 7.98 0.16 -0.40
CA LEU A 45 8.41 1.33 0.37
C LEU A 45 9.81 1.15 0.98
N THR A 46 10.09 -0.02 1.56
CA THR A 46 11.42 -0.34 2.08
C THR A 46 12.47 -0.40 0.96
N ASN A 47 12.16 -1.02 -0.18
CA ASN A 47 13.12 -1.21 -1.27
C ASN A 47 13.41 0.10 -2.04
N PHE A 48 12.40 0.95 -2.25
CA PHE A 48 12.53 2.17 -3.05
C PHE A 48 12.92 3.38 -2.22
N HIS A 49 12.43 3.47 -0.97
CA HIS A 49 12.63 4.64 -0.11
C HIS A 49 13.46 4.34 1.15
N ASN A 50 14.01 3.12 1.29
CA ASN A 50 14.78 2.69 2.48
C ASN A 50 14.03 2.91 3.81
N LEU A 51 12.71 2.79 3.80
CA LEU A 51 11.90 2.87 5.03
C LEU A 51 12.05 1.61 5.89
N GLU A 52 12.22 1.82 7.19
CA GLU A 52 12.17 0.74 8.19
C GLU A 52 10.77 0.13 8.25
N LEU A 53 10.65 -1.20 8.18
CA LEU A 53 9.35 -1.89 8.19
C LEU A 53 8.49 -1.55 9.41
N SER A 54 9.13 -1.35 10.57
CA SER A 54 8.48 -0.97 11.83
C SER A 54 7.95 0.46 11.84
N SER A 55 8.44 1.31 10.94
CA SER A 55 8.00 2.70 10.80
C SER A 55 6.75 2.86 9.91
N ILE A 56 6.38 1.82 9.16
CA ILE A 56 5.29 1.87 8.19
C ILE A 56 3.97 1.41 8.85
N ASP A 57 3.08 2.37 9.05
CA ASP A 57 1.67 2.15 9.37
C ASP A 57 0.79 2.77 8.28
N PHE A 58 -0.30 2.07 7.93
CA PHE A 58 -1.18 2.49 6.85
C PHE A 58 -2.49 3.08 7.39
N ASP A 59 -2.92 4.17 6.77
CA ASP A 59 -4.31 4.63 6.84
C ASP A 59 -5.05 4.12 5.60
N VAL A 60 -5.88 3.10 5.80
CA VAL A 60 -6.53 2.38 4.69
C VAL A 60 -7.84 3.08 4.32
N SER A 61 -7.95 3.47 3.05
CA SER A 61 -9.17 4.06 2.47
C SER A 61 -9.59 3.28 1.24
N PHE A 62 -10.90 3.14 1.00
CA PHE A 62 -11.43 2.57 -0.23
C PHE A 62 -11.82 3.70 -1.20
N ASN A 63 -11.46 3.55 -2.47
CA ASN A 63 -11.92 4.48 -3.50
C ASN A 63 -13.41 4.18 -3.77
N ALA A 64 -14.27 5.17 -3.53
CA ALA A 64 -15.71 5.07 -3.70
C ALA A 64 -16.12 5.19 -5.18
#